data_AF-A0A5N5NBQ1-F1
#
_entry.id   AF-A0A5N5NBQ1-F1
#
_cell.length_a   1.000
_cell.length_b   1.000
_cell.length_c   1.000
_cell.angle_alpha   90.00
_cell.angle_beta   90.00
_cell.angle_gamma   90.00
#
_symmetry.space_group_name_H-M   'P 1'
#
loop_
_entity.id
_entity.type
_entity.pdbx_description
1 polymer ?
#
loop_
_entity_poly.entity_id
_entity_poly.type
_entity_poly.pdbx_seq_one_letter_code
_entity_poly.pdbx_strand_id
1 'polypeptide(L)'
;MFYFSLMLWLQTCFSYKAVGFHMDLVSLLRIIMTPKSLRGFNVKPDVIVYGVLINVFADAESVKASLGYVDAMKRAGLPGNTVIYNSLIKLYTKVGYLKEAEENIPAASVIRFWFEEATQIAKQMRDLGLLTDLLSYNNVLGLYALDGRFKEAVGIFKEMVEVSVQPSDCTFKSLGIVLVKCGISKKAVGKLGAMTKNDYQKGLQAWVLSLSTVADVDDDYDE
;
A
#
# COMPACT_ATOMS: atom_id res chain seq x y z
N MET A 1 17.25 -3.69 -26.83
CA MET A 1 18.03 -2.49 -27.22
C MET A 1 17.38 -1.18 -26.78
N PHE A 2 16.06 -0.99 -26.94
CA PHE A 2 15.36 0.25 -26.54
C PHE A 2 15.50 0.64 -25.05
N TYR A 3 15.40 -0.33 -24.13
CA TYR A 3 15.56 -0.08 -22.68
C TYR A 3 16.96 0.39 -22.29
N PHE A 4 17.99 -0.13 -22.96
CA PHE A 4 19.39 0.25 -22.70
C PHE A 4 19.68 1.65 -23.25
N SER A 5 19.14 1.99 -24.42
CA SER A 5 19.19 3.34 -24.98
C SER A 5 18.40 4.35 -24.15
N LEU A 6 17.24 3.95 -23.60
CA LEU A 6 16.44 4.78 -22.70
C LEU A 6 17.17 5.02 -21.36
N MET A 7 17.82 4.00 -20.79
CA MET A 7 18.66 4.18 -19.60
C MET A 7 19.88 5.06 -19.86
N LEU A 8 20.58 4.89 -20.99
CA LEU A 8 21.70 5.76 -21.37
C LEU A 8 21.25 7.22 -21.57
N TRP A 9 20.06 7.41 -22.15
CA TRP A 9 19.44 8.71 -22.36
C TRP A 9 19.01 9.35 -21.03
N LEU A 10 18.45 8.58 -20.10
CA LEU A 10 18.15 9.03 -18.73
C LEU A 10 19.43 9.39 -17.96
N GLN A 11 20.53 8.64 -18.13
CA GLN A 11 21.84 8.96 -17.55
C GLN A 11 22.44 10.26 -18.12
N THR A 12 22.24 10.53 -19.40
CA THR A 12 22.68 11.79 -20.03
C THR A 12 21.81 12.98 -19.62
N CYS A 13 20.50 12.79 -19.37
CA CYS A 13 19.65 13.80 -18.75
C CYS A 13 20.09 14.15 -17.32
N PHE A 14 20.60 13.19 -16.54
CA PHE A 14 21.14 13.42 -15.19
C PHE A 14 22.39 14.31 -15.17
N SER A 15 23.18 14.33 -16.26
CA SER A 15 24.34 15.23 -16.40
C SER A 15 23.99 16.67 -16.79
N TYR A 16 22.78 16.92 -17.30
CA TYR A 16 22.31 18.25 -17.69
C TYR A 16 21.68 19.02 -16.52
N LYS A 17 22.48 19.30 -15.48
CA LYS A 17 22.12 20.27 -14.42
C LYS A 17 22.18 21.75 -14.88
N ALA A 18 22.34 22.02 -16.17
CA ALA A 18 22.75 23.34 -16.66
C ALA A 18 21.67 24.18 -17.37
N VAL A 19 20.43 23.70 -17.54
CA VAL A 19 19.37 24.49 -18.22
C VAL A 19 18.05 24.41 -17.45
N GLY A 20 17.93 25.22 -16.39
CA GLY A 20 16.72 25.93 -15.93
C GLY A 20 15.35 25.26 -15.72
N PHE A 21 15.14 24.00 -16.11
CA PHE A 21 13.88 23.28 -15.95
C PHE A 21 14.14 22.04 -15.10
N HIS A 22 13.93 22.14 -13.79
CA HIS A 22 14.01 20.99 -12.91
C HIS A 22 12.68 20.22 -12.94
N MET A 23 12.37 19.57 -14.07
CA MET A 23 11.35 18.53 -14.11
C MET A 23 11.91 17.29 -13.40
N ASP A 24 11.28 16.85 -12.32
CA ASP A 24 11.69 15.60 -11.69
C ASP A 24 11.45 14.40 -12.62
N LEU A 25 12.21 13.32 -12.39
CA LEU A 25 12.15 12.08 -13.16
C LEU A 25 10.71 11.54 -13.25
N VAL A 26 9.91 11.74 -12.20
CA VAL A 26 8.52 11.30 -12.11
C VAL A 26 7.64 12.07 -13.10
N SER A 27 7.80 13.38 -13.17
CA SER A 27 7.12 14.26 -14.10
C SER A 27 7.53 13.95 -15.55
N LEU A 28 8.80 13.64 -15.78
CA LEU A 28 9.31 13.26 -17.10
C LEU A 28 8.72 11.93 -17.57
N LEU A 29 8.72 10.93 -16.68
CA LEU A 29 8.09 9.63 -16.91
C LEU A 29 6.57 9.77 -17.16
N ARG A 30 5.90 10.70 -16.47
CA ARG A 30 4.47 10.99 -16.68
C ARG A 30 4.16 11.50 -18.09
N ILE A 31 5.08 12.25 -18.71
CA ILE A 31 4.92 12.78 -20.06
C ILE A 31 5.26 11.70 -21.10
N ILE A 32 6.41 11.05 -20.96
CA ILE A 32 6.97 10.16 -21.99
C ILE A 32 6.24 8.81 -22.02
N MET A 33 5.88 8.24 -20.86
CA MET A 33 5.34 6.89 -20.77
C MET A 33 3.82 6.79 -20.92
N THR A 34 3.12 7.85 -21.33
CA THR A 34 1.68 7.73 -21.56
C THR A 34 1.38 6.67 -22.64
N PRO A 35 0.32 5.85 -22.52
CA PRO A 35 -0.03 4.85 -23.52
C PRO A 35 -0.26 5.43 -24.92
N LYS A 36 -0.69 6.70 -25.01
CA LYS A 36 -0.84 7.43 -26.28
C LYS A 36 0.51 7.77 -26.90
N SER A 37 1.44 8.30 -26.10
CA SER A 37 2.82 8.59 -26.52
C SER A 37 3.52 7.33 -27.02
N LEU A 38 3.48 6.25 -26.24
CA LEU A 38 4.14 4.98 -26.59
C LEU A 38 3.61 4.36 -27.87
N ARG A 39 2.28 4.41 -28.10
CA ARG A 39 1.70 3.99 -29.37
C ARG A 39 2.17 4.83 -30.56
N GLY A 40 2.40 6.13 -30.37
CA GLY A 40 3.00 7.00 -31.39
C GLY A 40 4.42 6.58 -31.78
N PHE A 41 5.16 5.97 -30.84
CA PHE A 41 6.48 5.37 -31.08
C PHE A 41 6.42 3.89 -31.48
N ASN A 42 5.24 3.34 -31.78
CA ASN A 42 5.01 1.92 -32.08
C ASN A 42 5.46 0.96 -30.96
N VAL A 43 5.47 1.43 -29.71
CA VAL A 43 5.76 0.64 -28.50
C VAL A 43 4.45 0.27 -27.82
N LYS A 44 4.20 -1.02 -27.63
CA LYS A 44 3.03 -1.50 -26.88
C LYS A 44 3.31 -1.36 -25.37
N PRO A 45 2.47 -0.62 -24.62
CA PRO A 45 2.58 -0.55 -23.16
C PRO A 45 2.39 -1.94 -22.53
N ASP A 46 3.25 -2.29 -21.59
CA ASP A 46 3.16 -3.50 -20.79
C ASP A 46 2.72 -3.21 -19.35
N VAL A 47 2.63 -4.25 -18.53
CA VAL A 47 2.22 -4.15 -17.11
C VAL A 47 3.14 -3.24 -16.29
N ILE A 48 4.42 -3.13 -16.65
CA ILE A 48 5.38 -2.27 -15.95
C ILE A 48 5.07 -0.80 -16.21
N VAL A 49 4.81 -0.43 -17.47
CA VAL A 49 4.40 0.93 -17.82
C VAL A 49 3.13 1.34 -17.07
N TYR A 50 2.10 0.48 -17.08
CA TYR A 50 0.87 0.76 -16.35
C TYR A 50 1.10 0.84 -14.84
N GLY A 51 1.91 -0.05 -14.27
CA GLY A 51 2.27 -0.03 -12.85
C GLY A 51 2.93 1.27 -12.42
N VAL A 52 3.89 1.80 -13.20
CA VAL A 52 4.52 3.08 -12.90
C VAL A 52 3.51 4.22 -12.97
N LEU A 53 2.69 4.29 -14.02
CA LEU A 53 1.68 5.35 -14.15
C LEU A 53 0.67 5.32 -12.99
N ILE A 54 0.15 4.14 -12.66
CA ILE A 54 -0.77 3.95 -11.53
C ILE A 54 -0.11 4.41 -10.23
N ASN A 55 1.14 4.02 -9.97
CA ASN A 55 1.84 4.44 -8.76
C ASN A 55 2.04 5.96 -8.69
N VAL A 56 2.43 6.60 -9.79
CA VAL A 56 2.61 8.06 -9.85
C VAL A 56 1.29 8.80 -9.56
N PHE A 57 0.18 8.36 -10.15
CA PHE A 57 -1.12 8.99 -9.89
C PHE A 57 -1.68 8.63 -8.51
N ALA A 58 -1.33 7.46 -7.96
CA ALA A 58 -1.64 7.07 -6.58
C ALA A 58 -0.93 7.99 -5.57
N ASP A 59 0.36 8.27 -5.77
CA ASP A 59 1.13 9.17 -4.90
C ASP A 59 0.63 10.61 -4.96
N ALA A 60 0.14 11.03 -6.14
CA ALA A 60 -0.52 12.32 -6.35
C ALA A 60 -2.00 12.34 -5.94
N GLU A 61 -2.51 11.29 -5.27
CA GLU A 61 -3.90 11.18 -4.78
C GLU A 61 -4.98 11.31 -5.86
N SER A 62 -4.61 11.13 -7.13
CA SER A 62 -5.51 11.30 -8.26
C SER A 62 -6.24 9.99 -8.56
N VAL A 63 -7.31 9.72 -7.81
CA VAL A 63 -8.12 8.49 -7.96
C VAL A 63 -8.60 8.31 -9.39
N LYS A 64 -9.18 9.36 -9.99
CA LYS A 64 -9.72 9.31 -11.36
C LYS A 64 -8.66 8.91 -12.40
N ALA A 65 -7.46 9.49 -12.30
CA ALA A 65 -6.39 9.20 -13.25
C ALA A 65 -5.84 7.78 -13.05
N SER A 66 -5.61 7.38 -11.79
CA SER A 66 -5.15 6.04 -11.44
C SER A 66 -6.09 4.96 -11.98
N LEU A 67 -7.40 5.10 -11.75
CA LEU A 67 -8.41 4.16 -12.24
C LEU A 67 -8.53 4.14 -13.77
N GLY A 68 -8.38 5.29 -14.41
CA GLY A 68 -8.32 5.35 -15.88
C GLY A 68 -7.20 4.50 -16.46
N TYR A 69 -6.05 4.41 -15.77
CA TYR A 69 -4.94 3.55 -16.17
C TYR A 69 -5.16 2.08 -15.82
N VAL A 70 -5.79 1.77 -14.68
CA VAL A 70 -6.23 0.40 -14.34
C VAL A 70 -7.18 -0.14 -15.41
N ASP A 71 -8.17 0.63 -15.81
CA ASP A 71 -9.13 0.22 -16.83
C ASP A 71 -8.47 0.07 -18.20
N ALA A 72 -7.52 0.95 -18.54
CA ALA A 72 -6.76 0.84 -19.77
C ALA A 72 -5.87 -0.42 -19.79
N MET A 73 -5.29 -0.79 -18.65
CA MET A 73 -4.53 -2.04 -18.49
C MET A 73 -5.44 -3.26 -18.66
N LYS A 74 -6.61 -3.27 -17.99
CA LYS A 74 -7.61 -4.36 -18.12
C LYS A 74 -8.10 -4.51 -19.55
N ARG A 75 -8.40 -3.41 -20.26
CA ARG A 75 -8.78 -3.43 -21.69
C ARG A 75 -7.67 -3.93 -22.60
N ALA A 76 -6.41 -3.78 -22.20
CA ALA A 76 -5.26 -4.34 -22.90
C ALA A 76 -5.05 -5.83 -22.60
N GLY A 77 -5.88 -6.46 -21.75
CA GLY A 77 -5.78 -7.86 -21.37
C GLY A 77 -4.60 -8.15 -20.43
N LEU A 78 -4.04 -7.14 -19.76
CA LEU A 78 -2.88 -7.28 -18.91
C LEU A 78 -3.32 -7.50 -17.45
N PRO A 79 -2.87 -8.58 -16.78
CA PRO A 79 -3.18 -8.81 -15.37
C PRO A 79 -2.42 -7.82 -14.49
N GLY A 80 -3.04 -7.43 -13.36
CA GLY A 80 -2.36 -6.67 -12.32
C GLY A 80 -1.30 -7.51 -11.61
N ASN A 81 -0.30 -6.84 -11.03
CA ASN A 81 0.75 -7.46 -10.22
C ASN A 81 0.82 -6.83 -8.83
N THR A 82 1.64 -7.39 -7.95
CA THR A 82 1.85 -6.92 -6.56
C THR A 82 2.05 -5.39 -6.46
N VAL A 83 2.82 -4.79 -7.37
CA VAL A 83 3.09 -3.35 -7.37
C VAL A 83 1.80 -2.55 -7.60
N ILE A 84 0.99 -2.94 -8.60
CA ILE A 84 -0.27 -2.26 -8.91
C ILE A 84 -1.25 -2.35 -7.74
N TYR A 85 -1.44 -3.54 -7.17
CA TYR A 85 -2.33 -3.72 -6.02
C TYR A 85 -1.86 -2.90 -4.81
N ASN A 86 -0.55 -2.90 -4.53
CA ASN A 86 0.05 -2.07 -3.48
C ASN A 86 -0.23 -0.57 -3.68
N SER A 87 -0.04 -0.06 -4.90
CA SER A 87 -0.31 1.35 -5.21
C SER A 87 -1.79 1.71 -5.04
N LEU A 88 -2.71 0.82 -5.42
CA LEU A 88 -4.15 1.05 -5.26
C LEU A 88 -4.56 1.04 -3.79
N ILE A 89 -4.12 0.06 -3.01
CA ILE A 89 -4.39 0.00 -1.56
C ILE A 89 -3.88 1.27 -0.88
N LYS A 90 -2.65 1.70 -1.20
CA LYS A 90 -2.05 2.93 -0.67
C LYS A 90 -2.89 4.16 -1.00
N LEU A 91 -3.31 4.31 -2.26
CA LEU A 91 -4.14 5.43 -2.73
C LEU A 91 -5.46 5.50 -1.96
N TYR A 92 -6.22 4.40 -1.94
CA TYR A 92 -7.54 4.38 -1.32
C TYR A 92 -7.48 4.59 0.20
N THR A 93 -6.52 3.96 0.87
CA THR A 93 -6.29 4.15 2.31
C THR A 93 -5.95 5.61 2.62
N LYS A 94 -5.10 6.25 1.81
CA LYS A 94 -4.70 7.65 1.99
C LYS A 94 -5.88 8.60 1.79
N VAL A 95 -6.67 8.40 0.75
CA VAL A 95 -7.86 9.23 0.47
C VAL A 95 -8.95 9.06 1.55
N GLY A 96 -9.13 7.84 2.06
CA GLY A 96 -10.02 7.57 3.19
C GLY A 96 -9.62 8.37 4.44
N TYR A 97 -8.34 8.30 4.80
CA TYR A 97 -7.79 8.99 5.98
C TYR A 97 -7.82 10.51 5.86
N LEU A 98 -7.47 11.09 4.70
CA LEU A 98 -7.48 12.55 4.51
C LEU A 98 -8.88 13.14 4.64
N LYS A 99 -9.91 12.42 4.18
CA LYS A 99 -11.30 12.86 4.29
C LYS A 99 -11.88 12.69 5.69
N GLU A 100 -11.32 11.81 6.51
CA GLU A 100 -11.64 11.70 7.94
C GLU A 100 -11.19 12.93 8.73
N ALA A 101 -10.09 13.56 8.32
CA ALA A 101 -9.55 14.75 8.97
C ALA A 101 -10.31 16.06 8.64
N GLU A 102 -11.12 16.08 7.58
CA GLU A 102 -11.93 17.24 7.20
C GLU A 102 -13.32 17.14 7.88
N GLU A 103 -13.46 17.73 9.07
CA GLU A 103 -14.60 17.66 10.03
C GLU A 103 -15.99 18.09 9.51
N ASN A 104 -16.23 18.22 8.20
CA ASN A 104 -17.42 18.91 7.68
C ASN A 104 -18.02 18.28 6.42
N ILE A 105 -18.43 17.01 6.48
CA ILE A 105 -19.14 16.37 5.35
C ILE A 105 -20.27 15.50 5.93
N PRO A 106 -21.27 15.10 5.14
CA PRO A 106 -21.78 13.73 5.22
C PRO A 106 -20.60 12.73 4.95
N ALA A 107 -19.59 12.73 5.84
CA ALA A 107 -18.22 12.28 5.61
C ALA A 107 -18.09 10.76 5.74
N ALA A 108 -18.83 10.19 6.70
CA ALA A 108 -18.73 8.80 7.06
C ALA A 108 -18.99 7.88 5.86
N SER A 109 -20.00 8.17 5.03
CA SER A 109 -20.34 7.35 3.85
C SER A 109 -19.25 7.40 2.77
N VAL A 110 -18.64 8.57 2.54
CA VAL A 110 -17.59 8.74 1.54
C VAL A 110 -16.28 8.12 2.02
N ILE A 111 -15.92 8.28 3.30
CA ILE A 111 -14.74 7.65 3.90
C ILE A 111 -14.87 6.13 3.85
N ARG A 112 -16.01 5.60 4.31
CA ARG A 112 -16.30 4.16 4.28
C ARG A 112 -16.24 3.58 2.87
N PHE A 113 -16.68 4.32 1.85
CA PHE A 113 -16.55 3.90 0.46
C PHE A 113 -15.08 3.64 0.06
N TRP A 114 -14.14 4.53 0.41
CA TRP A 114 -12.73 4.34 0.04
C TRP A 114 -12.08 3.19 0.78
N PHE A 115 -12.42 2.98 2.05
CA PHE A 115 -11.93 1.84 2.82
C PHE A 115 -12.51 0.51 2.32
N GLU A 116 -13.78 0.48 1.89
CA GLU A 116 -14.38 -0.71 1.27
C GLU A 116 -13.69 -1.06 -0.05
N GLU A 117 -13.44 -0.07 -0.91
CA GLU A 117 -12.69 -0.27 -2.15
C GLU A 117 -11.28 -0.81 -1.86
N ALA A 118 -10.56 -0.21 -0.91
CA ALA A 118 -9.23 -0.69 -0.51
C ALA A 118 -9.28 -2.13 0.00
N THR A 119 -10.29 -2.47 0.82
CA THR A 119 -10.52 -3.81 1.37
C THR A 119 -10.80 -4.83 0.27
N GLN A 120 -11.60 -4.46 -0.74
CA GLN A 120 -11.87 -5.32 -1.87
C GLN A 120 -10.61 -5.61 -2.70
N ILE A 121 -9.77 -4.59 -2.92
CA ILE A 121 -8.47 -4.75 -3.58
C ILE A 121 -7.53 -5.64 -2.75
N ALA A 122 -7.52 -5.49 -1.43
CA ALA A 122 -6.71 -6.33 -0.53
C ALA A 122 -7.15 -7.79 -0.55
N LYS A 123 -8.46 -8.07 -0.54
CA LYS A 123 -9.01 -9.43 -0.68
C LYS A 123 -8.61 -10.05 -2.00
N GLN A 124 -8.82 -9.34 -3.11
CA GLN A 124 -8.39 -9.80 -4.44
C GLN A 124 -6.89 -10.08 -4.51
N MET A 125 -6.06 -9.22 -3.92
CA MET A 125 -4.62 -9.42 -3.87
C MET A 125 -4.25 -10.71 -3.14
N ARG A 126 -4.93 -11.02 -2.04
CA ARG A 126 -4.75 -12.26 -1.27
C ARG A 126 -5.21 -13.49 -2.05
N ASP A 127 -6.40 -13.44 -2.65
CA ASP A 127 -6.97 -14.55 -3.43
C ASP A 127 -6.10 -14.92 -4.64
N LEU A 128 -5.41 -13.93 -5.22
CA LEU A 128 -4.46 -14.12 -6.31
C LEU A 128 -3.06 -14.57 -5.84
N GLY A 129 -2.84 -14.73 -4.53
CA GLY A 129 -1.54 -15.11 -3.98
C GLY A 129 -0.46 -14.03 -4.16
N LEU A 130 -0.85 -12.76 -4.24
CA LEU A 130 0.07 -11.64 -4.51
C LEU A 130 0.65 -11.01 -3.23
N LEU A 131 0.23 -11.46 -2.05
CA LEU A 131 0.90 -11.16 -0.78
C LEU A 131 2.22 -11.94 -0.71
N THR A 132 3.29 -11.31 -1.17
CA THR A 132 4.55 -11.99 -1.50
C THR A 132 5.77 -11.39 -0.79
N ASP A 133 5.64 -10.17 -0.27
CA ASP A 133 6.75 -9.42 0.30
C ASP A 133 6.32 -8.54 1.49
N LEU A 134 7.31 -8.01 2.20
CA LEU A 134 7.11 -7.13 3.36
C LEU A 134 6.21 -5.91 3.04
N LEU A 135 6.33 -5.35 1.83
CA LEU A 135 5.56 -4.17 1.43
C LEU A 135 4.08 -4.50 1.26
N SER A 136 3.77 -5.61 0.59
CA SER A 136 2.40 -6.09 0.37
C SER A 136 1.69 -6.43 1.68
N TYR A 137 2.35 -7.17 2.58
CA TYR A 137 1.83 -7.42 3.91
C TYR A 137 1.58 -6.12 4.70
N ASN A 138 2.55 -5.20 4.71
CA ASN A 138 2.42 -3.95 5.45
C ASN A 138 1.33 -3.02 4.92
N ASN A 139 1.11 -2.99 3.60
CA ASN A 139 0.04 -2.19 3.01
C ASN A 139 -1.34 -2.70 3.42
N VAL A 140 -1.57 -4.02 3.32
CA VAL A 140 -2.85 -4.62 3.72
C VAL A 140 -3.08 -4.52 5.23
N LEU A 141 -2.04 -4.80 6.03
CA LEU A 141 -2.13 -4.69 7.48
C LEU A 141 -2.39 -3.23 7.91
N GLY A 142 -1.67 -2.27 7.32
CA GLY A 142 -1.86 -0.85 7.57
C GLY A 142 -3.28 -0.36 7.23
N LEU A 143 -3.82 -0.81 6.09
CA LEU A 143 -5.21 -0.57 5.71
C LEU A 143 -6.17 -1.05 6.81
N TYR A 144 -6.11 -2.33 7.19
CA TYR A 144 -7.04 -2.90 8.17
C TYR A 144 -6.90 -2.26 9.56
N ALA A 145 -5.68 -1.92 9.98
CA ALA A 145 -5.44 -1.23 11.23
C ALA A 145 -6.08 0.17 11.27
N LEU A 146 -6.06 0.90 10.15
CA LEU A 146 -6.65 2.24 10.04
C LEU A 146 -8.19 2.17 9.98
N ASP A 147 -8.72 1.27 9.16
CA ASP A 147 -10.17 1.05 8.97
C ASP A 147 -10.88 0.49 10.21
N GLY A 148 -10.12 -0.09 11.15
CA GLY A 148 -10.68 -0.68 12.37
C GLY A 148 -10.99 -2.18 12.25
N ARG A 149 -10.57 -2.82 11.16
CA ARG A 149 -10.74 -4.26 10.89
C ARG A 149 -9.64 -5.07 11.59
N PHE A 150 -9.68 -5.06 12.92
CA PHE A 150 -8.57 -5.55 13.76
C PHE A 150 -8.34 -7.06 13.66
N LYS A 151 -9.40 -7.87 13.58
CA LYS A 151 -9.28 -9.33 13.37
C LYS A 151 -8.51 -9.62 12.08
N GLU A 152 -8.86 -8.96 10.98
CA GLU A 152 -8.17 -9.11 9.70
C GLU A 152 -6.73 -8.61 9.75
N ALA A 153 -6.45 -7.49 10.43
CA ALA A 153 -5.09 -6.99 10.62
C ALA A 153 -4.20 -8.02 11.37
N VAL A 154 -4.72 -8.63 12.43
CA VAL A 154 -4.04 -9.68 13.18
C VAL A 154 -3.85 -10.94 12.32
N GLY A 155 -4.85 -11.31 11.53
CA GLY A 155 -4.76 -12.45 10.61
C GLY A 155 -3.64 -12.29 9.58
N ILE A 156 -3.51 -11.10 8.98
CA ILE A 156 -2.43 -10.78 8.03
C ILE A 156 -1.06 -10.82 8.70
N PHE A 157 -0.96 -10.37 9.95
CA PHE A 157 0.28 -10.48 10.72
C PHE A 157 0.66 -11.93 11.05
N LYS A 158 -0.30 -12.77 11.44
CA LYS A 158 -0.05 -14.20 11.68
C LYS A 158 0.45 -14.89 10.41
N GLU A 159 -0.24 -14.67 9.29
CA GLU A 159 0.18 -15.20 7.98
C GLU A 159 1.60 -14.76 7.61
N MET A 160 1.91 -13.47 7.77
CA MET A 160 3.25 -12.90 7.52
C MET A 160 4.35 -13.63 8.32
N VAL A 161 4.11 -13.93 9.59
CA VAL A 161 5.06 -14.67 10.45
C VAL A 161 5.17 -16.14 10.03
N GLU A 162 4.06 -16.79 9.70
CA GLU A 162 4.01 -18.19 9.25
C GLU A 162 4.79 -18.40 7.95
N VAL A 163 4.65 -17.49 6.98
CA VAL A 163 5.42 -17.52 5.73
C VAL A 163 6.85 -16.97 5.88
N SER A 164 7.29 -16.71 7.11
CA SER A 164 8.63 -16.23 7.45
C SER A 164 9.01 -14.88 6.83
N VAL A 165 8.03 -14.04 6.48
CA VAL A 165 8.27 -12.65 6.11
C VAL A 165 8.46 -11.84 7.40
N GLN A 166 9.67 -11.34 7.63
CA GLN A 166 10.04 -10.69 8.90
C GLN A 166 9.31 -9.34 9.09
N PRO A 167 8.52 -9.17 10.18
CA PRO A 167 7.94 -7.88 10.56
C PRO A 167 8.98 -6.76 10.73
N SER A 168 8.63 -5.56 10.27
CA SER A 168 9.45 -4.36 10.39
C SER A 168 8.85 -3.33 11.35
N ASP A 169 9.56 -2.22 11.58
CA ASP A 169 9.07 -1.12 12.40
C ASP A 169 7.70 -0.58 11.91
N CYS A 170 7.47 -0.56 10.59
CA CYS A 170 6.18 -0.18 10.01
C CYS A 170 5.08 -1.16 10.42
N THR A 171 5.38 -2.47 10.44
CA THR A 171 4.46 -3.52 10.89
C THR A 171 4.05 -3.28 12.33
N PHE A 172 5.02 -3.13 13.24
CA PHE A 172 4.74 -2.91 14.67
C PHE A 172 4.07 -1.58 14.96
N LYS A 173 4.32 -0.54 14.16
CA LYS A 173 3.58 0.72 14.26
C LYS A 173 2.10 0.53 13.99
N SER A 174 1.75 -0.17 12.91
CA SER A 174 0.35 -0.46 12.57
C SER A 174 -0.32 -1.36 13.61
N LEU A 175 0.37 -2.40 14.10
CA LEU A 175 -0.14 -3.25 15.19
C LEU A 175 -0.29 -2.48 16.51
N GLY A 176 0.56 -1.48 16.75
CA GLY A 176 0.42 -0.58 17.88
C GLY A 176 -0.89 0.23 17.84
N ILE A 177 -1.33 0.66 16.66
CA ILE A 177 -2.64 1.31 16.47
C ILE A 177 -3.76 0.35 16.88
N VAL A 178 -3.69 -0.90 16.41
CA VAL A 178 -4.65 -1.96 16.75
C VAL A 178 -4.74 -2.16 18.26
N LEU A 179 -3.61 -2.45 18.92
CA LEU A 179 -3.59 -2.68 20.37
C LEU A 179 -4.13 -1.48 21.17
N VAL A 180 -3.79 -0.25 20.78
CA VAL A 180 -4.28 0.96 21.46
C VAL A 180 -5.78 1.14 21.28
N LYS A 181 -6.30 0.93 20.06
CA LYS A 181 -7.75 1.01 19.80
C LYS A 181 -8.53 -0.09 20.52
N CYS A 182 -7.90 -1.23 20.80
CA CYS A 182 -8.47 -2.33 21.60
C CYS A 182 -8.24 -2.18 23.12
N GLY A 183 -7.82 -0.99 23.60
CA GLY A 183 -7.75 -0.69 25.03
C GLY A 183 -6.39 -0.95 25.70
N ILE A 184 -5.39 -1.47 24.98
CA ILE A 184 -4.03 -1.62 25.52
C ILE A 184 -3.35 -0.26 25.61
N SER A 185 -2.84 0.09 26.79
CA SER A 185 -2.24 1.41 26.99
C SER A 185 -1.04 1.68 26.06
N LYS A 186 -0.89 2.92 25.59
CA LYS A 186 0.28 3.37 24.80
C LYS A 186 1.62 3.04 25.48
N LYS A 187 1.66 3.06 26.82
CA LYS A 187 2.85 2.70 27.61
C LYS A 187 3.20 1.22 27.46
N ALA A 188 2.20 0.32 27.48
CA ALA A 188 2.40 -1.11 27.26
C ALA A 188 2.89 -1.39 25.84
N VAL A 189 2.29 -0.75 24.83
CA VAL A 189 2.75 -0.84 23.43
C VAL A 189 4.19 -0.34 23.27
N GLY A 190 4.55 0.77 23.96
CA GLY A 190 5.92 1.27 23.98
C GLY A 190 6.93 0.26 24.55
N LYS A 191 6.54 -0.51 25.58
CA LYS A 191 7.39 -1.60 26.13
C LYS A 191 7.59 -2.74 25.13
N LEU A 192 6.55 -3.12 24.38
CA LEU A 192 6.66 -4.13 23.32
C LEU A 192 7.66 -3.68 22.23
N GLY A 193 7.56 -2.41 21.80
CA GLY A 193 8.51 -1.82 20.86
C GLY A 193 9.95 -1.80 21.39
N ALA A 194 10.16 -1.41 22.65
CA ALA A 194 11.49 -1.44 23.27
C ALA A 194 12.06 -2.86 23.38
N MET A 195 11.23 -3.83 23.75
CA MET A 195 11.65 -5.24 23.81
C MET A 195 12.06 -5.77 22.44
N THR A 196 11.32 -5.41 21.39
CA THR A 196 11.64 -5.81 20.01
C THR A 196 12.99 -5.26 19.54
N LYS A 197 13.36 -4.05 19.97
CA LYS A 197 14.67 -3.46 19.67
C LYS A 197 15.83 -4.15 20.41
N ASN A 198 15.57 -4.64 21.62
CA ASN A 198 16.59 -5.30 22.45
C ASN A 198 16.77 -6.78 22.07
N ASP A 199 15.67 -7.48 21.86
CA ASP A 199 15.61 -8.89 21.49
C ASP A 199 14.42 -9.09 20.56
N TYR A 200 14.72 -9.18 19.26
CA TYR A 200 13.70 -9.25 18.22
C TYR A 200 12.76 -10.45 18.41
N GLN A 201 13.30 -11.62 18.75
CA GLN A 201 12.50 -12.85 18.88
C GLN A 201 11.58 -12.78 20.09
N LYS A 202 12.07 -12.33 21.24
CA LYS A 202 11.21 -12.12 22.43
C LYS A 202 10.17 -11.02 22.19
N GLY A 203 10.58 -9.94 21.53
CA GLY A 203 9.68 -8.87 21.10
C GLY A 203 8.54 -9.41 20.24
N LEU A 204 8.88 -10.13 19.17
CA LEU A 204 7.93 -10.73 18.25
C LEU A 204 6.95 -11.66 18.96
N GLN A 205 7.44 -12.55 19.84
CA GLN A 205 6.58 -13.45 20.62
C GLN A 205 5.58 -12.70 21.50
N ALA A 206 6.01 -11.62 22.16
CA ALA A 206 5.11 -10.83 22.99
C ALA A 206 4.09 -10.03 22.17
N TRP A 207 4.45 -9.55 20.98
CA TRP A 207 3.49 -8.98 20.04
C TRP A 207 2.44 -10.01 19.62
N VAL A 208 2.86 -11.22 19.24
CA VAL A 208 1.94 -12.32 18.88
C VAL A 208 0.98 -12.63 20.03
N LEU A 209 1.49 -12.74 21.27
CA LEU A 209 0.67 -12.99 22.44
C LEU A 209 -0.35 -11.85 22.69
N SER A 210 0.11 -10.60 22.67
CA SER A 210 -0.72 -9.42 22.94
C SER A 210 -1.80 -9.19 21.88
N LEU A 211 -1.53 -9.57 20.63
CA LEU A 211 -2.49 -9.48 19.54
C LEU A 211 -3.49 -10.64 19.54
N SER A 212 -3.09 -11.81 20.02
CA SER A 212 -4.00 -12.95 20.17
C SER A 212 -5.06 -12.66 21.22
N THR A 213 -4.69 -12.04 22.36
CA THR A 213 -5.67 -11.60 23.38
C THR A 213 -6.67 -10.56 22.90
N VAL A 214 -6.42 -9.92 21.74
CA VAL A 214 -7.33 -8.93 21.15
C VAL A 214 -8.21 -9.57 20.07
N ALA A 215 -7.71 -10.59 19.36
CA ALA A 215 -8.46 -11.29 18.34
C ALA A 215 -9.61 -12.15 18.91
N ASP A 216 -9.45 -12.63 20.15
CA ASP A 216 -10.41 -13.53 20.82
C ASP A 216 -11.56 -12.78 21.55
N VAL A 217 -11.54 -11.44 21.62
CA VAL A 217 -12.50 -10.64 22.43
C VAL A 217 -13.82 -10.36 21.71
N ASP A 218 -13.89 -10.60 20.40
CA ASP A 218 -15.05 -10.33 19.55
C ASP A 218 -15.79 -11.62 19.15
N ASP A 219 -15.56 -12.76 19.82
CA ASP A 219 -16.31 -14.01 19.58
C ASP A 219 -17.53 -14.16 20.52
N ASP A 220 -17.79 -13.16 21.39
CA ASP A 220 -18.87 -13.19 22.40
C ASP A 220 -20.06 -12.26 22.11
N TYR A 221 -20.19 -11.68 20.91
CA TYR A 221 -21.29 -10.75 20.56
C TYR A 221 -22.05 -11.11 19.28
N ASP A 222 -22.30 -12.39 19.04
CA ASP A 222 -23.35 -12.84 18.11
C ASP A 222 -24.26 -13.86 18.82
N GLU A 223 -25.15 -13.36 19.69
CA GLU A 223 -26.42 -14.02 20.09
C GLU A 223 -27.60 -13.06 19.85
#